data_AF-A0AAE0WK68-F1
#
_entry.id   AF-A0AAE0WK68-F1
#
_cell.length_a   1.000
_cell.length_b   1.000
_cell.length_c   1.000
_cell.angle_alpha   90.00
_cell.angle_beta   90.00
_cell.angle_gamma   90.00
#
_symmetry.space_group_name_H-M   'P 1'
#
loop_
_entity.id
_entity.type
_entity.pdbx_description
1 polymer ?
#
loop_
_entity_poly.entity_id
_entity_poly.type
_entity_poly.pdbx_seq_one_letter_code
_entity_poly.pdbx_strand_id
1 'polypeptide(L)'
;MHQVDEQSRSGTSQPQSRPRILHIGGPIKHNPELYDQIAEEFNLIRPELAELERNAFMQSLKDRRWGDFDAIMRPFWNTGGEMGQWDRELIPLLPSSVKCWPNSDKVLVDATLLKRLKKGSRLVNIARGGLVDEKALVDALESGHIFAADVLNYLDRNNLATARLGSFEKDIGLHGTQYNTVINLFFVGYILTQIPTNMILDKVRPSLFLPAVMVCWATVSAATGAVHSYSGILALRFILGFVEAPFFPGALFLFSSWYTKKELAVRISVLYAAGQMTGAFGGLLGSAIMSGMNGVAGLPAWRWLFIIEGVATVPVAVAAMFILPDYPSTTKWLSEQERNLAILRVAEEANVEDRHSDTSAFGGLKMAFTDPILYIIWMMQLGLNTAAAFTNLFRRWSKLLATTLLLSAPPYVFAAILGICNSFHSDKTRERYLHVVWPQIFCSIGFIISAVALKTAARYTSTFMMMSIYGSFGCILSWVSTSLPRPSAKRAGAYAVVNADSNFASIYASYFYPAEQGPRYWQANVANVAFSMACIGMALLLRFVLQRCNRLLDRAAESADPTEAEQVASKWQISPDYSYTL
;
A
#
# COMPACT_ATOMS: atom_id res chain seq x y z
N MET A 1 30.59 36.40 63.75
CA MET A 1 30.18 35.16 63.06
C MET A 1 29.36 35.58 61.86
N HIS A 2 29.78 35.17 60.65
CA HIS A 2 29.21 35.46 59.32
C HIS A 2 29.53 36.79 58.61
N GLN A 3 30.71 36.80 57.98
CA GLN A 3 31.04 37.15 56.59
C GLN A 3 32.57 36.95 56.54
N VAL A 4 33.15 36.08 55.71
CA VAL A 4 33.40 36.19 54.26
C VAL A 4 34.02 34.84 53.85
N ASP A 5 33.67 34.28 52.70
CA ASP A 5 34.60 33.48 51.89
C ASP A 5 34.05 33.33 50.45
N GLU A 6 34.19 34.42 49.70
CA GLU A 6 34.25 34.40 48.23
C GLU A 6 35.64 33.93 47.80
N GLN A 7 35.91 32.63 47.73
CA GLN A 7 37.09 32.11 47.02
C GLN A 7 37.00 30.60 46.75
N SER A 8 36.23 30.20 45.73
CA SER A 8 36.45 28.90 45.05
C SER A 8 35.86 28.82 43.63
N ARG A 9 35.76 29.96 42.93
CA ARG A 9 35.60 29.98 41.46
C ARG A 9 36.98 30.02 40.79
N SER A 10 37.61 28.87 40.60
CA SER A 10 38.65 28.69 39.57
C SER A 10 38.97 27.21 39.33
N GLY A 11 38.04 26.48 38.72
CA GLY A 11 38.33 25.22 38.04
C GLY A 11 38.17 25.44 36.55
N THR A 12 39.26 25.80 35.86
CA THR A 12 39.33 25.87 34.40
C THR A 12 38.94 24.53 33.81
N SER A 13 37.73 24.42 33.24
CA SER A 13 37.37 23.36 32.32
C SER A 13 38.21 23.55 31.06
N GLN A 14 39.19 22.67 30.83
CA GLN A 14 39.87 22.58 29.54
C GLN A 14 38.81 22.40 28.44
N PRO A 15 38.91 23.11 27.31
CA PRO A 15 38.00 22.87 26.19
C PRO A 15 38.18 21.42 25.75
N GLN A 16 37.09 20.65 25.79
CA GLN A 16 37.06 19.28 25.29
C GLN A 16 37.54 19.32 23.82
N SER A 17 38.72 18.78 23.54
CA SER A 17 39.31 18.81 22.19
C SER A 17 38.33 18.16 21.21
N ARG A 18 38.00 18.86 20.12
CA ARG A 18 37.10 18.33 19.08
C ARG A 18 37.61 16.96 18.61
N PRO A 19 36.73 15.96 18.43
CA PRO A 19 37.16 14.63 18.02
C PRO A 19 37.89 14.70 16.68
N ARG A 20 38.98 13.94 16.55
CA ARG A 20 39.82 13.92 15.34
C ARG A 20 39.34 12.83 14.39
N ILE A 21 39.03 13.20 13.16
CA ILE A 21 38.51 12.27 12.14
C ILE A 21 39.49 12.20 10.97
N LEU A 22 39.93 11.00 10.60
CA LEU A 22 40.77 10.76 9.42
C LEU A 22 39.89 10.58 8.18
N HIS A 23 40.03 11.47 7.20
CA HIS A 23 39.22 11.48 5.99
C HIS A 23 39.95 10.80 4.81
N ILE A 24 39.44 9.66 4.34
CA ILE A 24 40.03 8.82 3.30
C ILE A 24 39.15 8.85 2.05
N GLY A 25 39.36 9.83 1.18
CA GLY A 25 38.70 9.85 -0.13
C GLY A 25 38.95 11.12 -0.92
N GLY A 26 38.53 11.10 -2.18
CA GLY A 26 38.71 12.19 -3.13
C GLY A 26 37.94 13.47 -2.75
N PRO A 27 38.06 14.53 -3.57
CA PRO A 27 37.36 15.79 -3.33
C PRO A 27 35.85 15.59 -3.22
N ILE A 28 35.22 16.33 -2.30
CA ILE A 28 33.78 16.25 -2.00
C ILE A 28 32.99 16.74 -3.22
N LYS A 29 32.29 15.81 -3.89
CA LYS A 29 31.50 16.11 -5.10
C LYS A 29 30.00 16.30 -4.83
N HIS A 30 29.51 15.83 -3.70
CA HIS A 30 28.07 15.83 -3.36
C HIS A 30 27.85 16.30 -1.91
N ASN A 31 26.81 17.11 -1.69
CA ASN A 31 26.40 17.67 -0.40
C ASN A 31 27.48 18.48 0.37
N PRO A 32 28.18 19.45 -0.26
CA PRO A 32 29.28 20.18 0.37
C PRO A 32 28.88 20.87 1.69
N GLU A 33 27.65 21.38 1.80
CA GLU A 33 27.13 22.04 3.01
C GLU A 33 27.11 21.12 4.24
N LEU A 34 26.80 19.83 4.07
CA LEU A 34 26.83 18.84 5.16
C LEU A 34 28.27 18.54 5.60
N TYR A 35 29.21 18.53 4.65
CA TYR A 35 30.62 18.33 4.94
C TYR A 35 31.25 19.54 5.64
N ASP A 36 30.83 20.75 5.29
CA ASP A 36 31.26 21.97 5.98
C ASP A 36 30.76 21.99 7.43
N GLN A 37 29.52 21.55 7.67
CA GLN A 37 29.00 21.35 9.03
C GLN A 37 29.80 20.30 9.82
N ILE A 38 30.21 19.21 9.19
CA ILE A 38 31.09 18.19 9.81
C ILE A 38 32.49 18.79 10.10
N ALA A 39 33.03 19.62 9.20
CA ALA A 39 34.32 20.28 9.39
C ALA A 39 34.29 21.34 10.50
N GLU A 40 33.14 21.95 10.77
CA GLU A 40 32.94 22.87 11.89
C GLU A 40 32.89 22.14 13.24
N GLU A 41 32.33 20.93 13.27
CA GLU A 41 32.16 20.14 14.50
C GLU A 41 33.36 19.23 14.84
N PHE A 42 34.15 18.80 13.86
CA PHE A 42 35.24 17.83 14.00
C PHE A 42 36.58 18.35 13.46
N ASN A 43 37.69 17.85 14.00
CA ASN A 43 39.01 18.16 13.45
C ASN A 43 39.40 17.14 12.37
N LEU A 44 39.31 17.51 11.11
CA LEU A 44 39.54 16.61 9.97
C LEU A 44 41.02 16.52 9.60
N ILE A 45 41.56 15.30 9.62
CA ILE A 45 42.90 14.97 9.11
C ILE A 45 42.73 14.47 7.67
N ARG A 46 43.34 15.17 6.70
CA ARG A 46 43.28 14.81 5.28
C ARG A 46 44.67 14.34 4.81
N PRO A 47 44.85 13.05 4.46
CA PRO A 47 46.07 12.57 3.83
C PRO A 47 46.30 13.22 2.46
N GLU A 48 47.57 13.34 2.06
CA GLU A 48 47.90 13.80 0.71
C GLU A 48 47.53 12.74 -0.34
N LEU A 49 47.31 13.15 -1.59
CA LEU A 49 46.93 12.25 -2.69
C LEU A 49 47.91 11.09 -2.91
N ALA A 50 49.21 11.32 -2.68
CA ALA A 50 50.24 10.28 -2.75
C ALA A 50 50.18 9.27 -1.59
N GLU A 51 49.60 9.66 -0.45
CA GLU A 51 49.45 8.81 0.74
C GLU A 51 48.15 7.99 0.70
N LEU A 52 47.23 8.28 -0.23
CA LEU A 52 46.00 7.51 -0.45
C LEU A 52 46.25 6.25 -1.28
N GLU A 53 47.46 6.05 -1.84
CA GLU A 53 47.86 4.80 -2.46
C GLU A 53 48.03 3.69 -1.41
N ARG A 54 47.45 2.51 -1.68
CA ARG A 54 47.30 1.39 -0.73
C ARG A 54 48.56 1.08 0.09
N ASN A 55 49.71 0.92 -0.56
CA ASN A 55 50.95 0.54 0.13
C ASN A 55 51.50 1.67 1.01
N ALA A 56 51.46 2.91 0.51
CA ALA A 56 51.92 4.10 1.23
C ALA A 56 51.01 4.43 2.42
N PHE A 57 49.69 4.23 2.26
CA PHE A 57 48.70 4.44 3.31
C PHE A 57 48.92 3.49 4.49
N MET A 58 49.10 2.21 4.20
CA MET A 58 49.29 1.17 5.22
C MET A 58 50.60 1.32 5.98
N GLN A 59 51.65 1.80 5.30
CA GLN A 59 52.93 2.11 5.94
C GLN A 59 52.82 3.34 6.85
N SER A 60 52.12 4.38 6.40
CA SER A 60 51.90 5.60 7.19
C SER A 60 51.04 5.36 8.45
N LEU A 61 50.10 4.42 8.40
CA LEU A 61 49.33 3.93 9.55
C LEU A 61 50.23 3.21 10.57
N LYS A 62 51.12 2.31 10.11
CA LYS A 62 52.08 1.61 10.98
C LYS A 62 53.06 2.57 11.65
N ASP A 63 53.49 3.59 10.91
CA ASP A 63 54.40 4.64 11.38
C ASP A 63 53.69 5.69 12.27
N ARG A 64 52.36 5.58 12.49
CA ARG A 64 51.52 6.53 13.25
C ARG A 64 51.66 7.99 12.81
N ARG A 65 51.89 8.26 11.53
CA ARG A 65 52.15 9.63 11.02
C ARG A 65 51.05 10.64 11.29
N TRP A 66 49.79 10.19 11.35
CA TRP A 66 48.62 11.05 11.60
C TRP A 66 48.29 11.25 13.09
N GLY A 67 49.06 10.63 13.99
CA GLY A 67 48.82 10.62 15.43
C GLY A 67 47.54 9.86 15.82
N ASP A 68 47.07 10.06 17.05
CA ASP A 68 45.82 9.44 17.51
C ASP A 68 44.59 10.16 16.93
N PHE A 69 43.64 9.38 16.41
CA PHE A 69 42.36 9.84 15.88
C PHE A 69 41.22 8.97 16.43
N ASP A 70 40.00 9.50 16.41
CA ASP A 70 38.82 8.91 17.05
C ASP A 70 37.90 8.17 16.06
N ALA A 71 37.92 8.57 14.79
CA ALA A 71 37.12 7.93 13.74
C ALA A 71 37.76 8.06 12.35
N ILE A 72 37.30 7.23 11.41
CA ILE A 72 37.68 7.28 9.99
C ILE A 72 36.43 7.56 9.16
N MET A 73 36.51 8.56 8.28
CA MET A 73 35.47 8.93 7.33
C MET A 73 35.94 8.59 5.92
N ARG A 74 35.21 7.74 5.19
CA ARG A 74 35.59 7.32 3.82
C ARG A 74 34.49 7.66 2.82
N PRO A 75 34.59 8.75 2.03
CA PRO A 75 33.66 8.97 0.93
C PRO A 75 34.02 8.09 -0.28
N PHE A 76 33.00 7.48 -0.88
CA PHE A 76 32.92 6.66 -2.10
C PHE A 76 34.20 6.49 -2.95
N TRP A 77 34.62 5.23 -3.17
CA TRP A 77 35.69 4.82 -4.10
C TRP A 77 35.14 3.85 -5.15
N ASN A 78 35.49 4.07 -6.43
CA ASN A 78 34.80 3.47 -7.58
C ASN A 78 35.33 2.08 -8.01
N THR A 79 36.02 1.35 -7.13
CA THR A 79 36.67 0.07 -7.46
C THR A 79 36.01 -1.11 -6.75
N GLY A 80 34.98 -1.67 -7.38
CA GLY A 80 34.37 -2.94 -6.98
C GLY A 80 35.36 -4.10 -7.13
N GLY A 81 35.88 -4.59 -6.00
CA GLY A 81 36.73 -5.79 -5.93
C GLY A 81 37.77 -5.76 -4.80
N GLU A 82 38.39 -4.60 -4.55
CA GLU A 82 39.48 -4.48 -3.56
C GLU A 82 38.99 -4.28 -2.10
N MET A 83 37.71 -3.98 -1.91
CA MET A 83 37.14 -3.58 -0.60
C MET A 83 37.35 -4.61 0.52
N GLY A 84 37.22 -5.91 0.23
CA GLY A 84 37.36 -6.97 1.24
C GLY A 84 38.81 -7.20 1.73
N GLN A 85 39.82 -6.79 0.95
CA GLN A 85 41.22 -6.90 1.36
C GLN A 85 41.63 -5.74 2.26
N TRP A 86 41.16 -4.53 1.95
CA TRP A 86 41.40 -3.33 2.77
C TRP A 86 40.91 -3.48 4.20
N ASP A 87 39.67 -3.95 4.40
CA ASP A 87 39.11 -4.08 5.75
C ASP A 87 39.84 -5.14 6.59
N ARG A 88 40.30 -6.24 5.99
CA ARG A 88 41.05 -7.29 6.69
C ARG A 88 42.41 -6.81 7.19
N GLU A 89 43.09 -5.96 6.42
CA GLU A 89 44.44 -5.49 6.76
C GLU A 89 44.42 -4.22 7.63
N LEU A 90 43.39 -3.38 7.49
CA LEU A 90 43.30 -2.07 8.13
C LEU A 90 42.75 -2.17 9.57
N ILE A 91 41.72 -2.98 9.80
CA ILE A 91 41.08 -3.13 11.12
C ILE A 91 42.09 -3.49 12.25
N PRO A 92 43.07 -4.40 12.04
CA PRO A 92 44.06 -4.75 13.07
C PRO A 92 45.05 -3.63 13.41
N LEU A 93 45.24 -2.64 12.52
CA LEU A 93 46.23 -1.57 12.68
C LEU A 93 45.66 -0.33 13.38
N LEU A 94 44.36 -0.33 13.71
CA LEU A 94 43.70 0.82 14.29
C LEU A 94 43.87 0.88 15.82
N PRO A 95 44.01 2.09 16.39
CA PRO A 95 43.91 2.29 17.83
C PRO A 95 42.59 1.75 18.38
N SER A 96 42.61 1.21 19.59
CA SER A 96 41.42 0.65 20.26
C SER A 96 40.31 1.67 20.57
N SER A 97 40.60 2.97 20.44
CA SER A 97 39.65 4.07 20.48
C SER A 97 38.83 4.22 19.18
N VAL A 98 39.32 3.68 18.07
CA VAL A 98 38.73 3.85 16.73
C VAL A 98 37.70 2.74 16.46
N LYS A 99 36.46 3.13 16.17
CA LYS A 99 35.42 2.19 15.75
C LYS A 99 35.37 2.11 14.23
N CYS A 100 35.69 0.94 13.68
CA CYS A 100 35.51 0.63 12.27
C CYS A 100 34.32 -0.29 12.04
N TRP A 101 33.63 -0.07 10.92
CA TRP A 101 32.45 -0.84 10.54
C TRP A 101 32.69 -1.45 9.15
N PRO A 102 32.73 -2.79 9.03
CA PRO A 102 32.94 -3.46 7.75
C PRO A 102 31.67 -3.45 6.89
N ASN A 103 31.86 -3.46 5.57
CA ASN A 103 30.78 -3.62 4.61
C ASN A 103 30.50 -5.13 4.38
N SER A 104 29.56 -5.70 5.15
CA SER A 104 29.01 -7.04 4.87
C SER A 104 27.68 -7.21 5.58
N ASP A 105 26.65 -7.62 4.82
CA ASP A 105 25.27 -8.12 5.08
C ASP A 105 24.81 -8.49 6.51
N LYS A 106 25.27 -7.81 7.56
CA LYS A 106 24.85 -8.01 8.95
C LYS A 106 24.43 -6.68 9.55
N VAL A 107 23.31 -6.75 10.28
CA VAL A 107 22.69 -5.65 11.05
C VAL A 107 23.77 -4.91 11.85
N LEU A 108 23.99 -3.64 11.50
CA LEU A 108 25.10 -2.83 12.02
C LEU A 108 24.84 -2.22 13.41
N VAL A 109 23.58 -2.08 13.84
CA VAL A 109 23.24 -1.46 15.14
C VAL A 109 22.12 -2.25 15.81
N ASP A 110 22.40 -2.85 16.97
CA ASP A 110 21.40 -3.52 17.81
C ASP A 110 21.11 -2.71 19.10
N ALA A 111 20.03 -3.06 19.80
CA ALA A 111 19.63 -2.42 21.06
C ALA A 111 20.71 -2.52 22.17
N THR A 112 21.57 -3.53 22.07
CA THR A 112 22.66 -3.80 23.02
C THR A 112 23.85 -2.85 22.81
N LEU A 113 24.14 -2.50 21.56
CA LEU A 113 25.19 -1.59 21.13
C LEU A 113 24.82 -0.13 21.39
N LEU A 114 23.56 0.26 21.16
CA LEU A 114 23.03 1.59 21.49
C LEU A 114 23.22 1.93 22.98
N LYS A 115 23.04 0.93 23.87
CA LYS A 115 23.29 1.06 25.31
C LYS A 115 24.77 1.25 25.67
N ARG A 116 25.68 0.88 24.77
CA ARG A 116 27.14 1.00 24.97
C ARG A 116 27.74 2.27 24.34
N LEU A 117 26.93 3.09 23.66
CA LEU A 117 27.39 4.36 23.10
C LEU A 117 27.49 5.42 24.21
N LYS A 118 28.59 6.17 24.24
CA LYS A 118 28.72 7.32 25.12
C LYS A 118 27.67 8.36 24.76
N LYS A 119 27.02 8.96 25.76
CA LYS A 119 26.14 10.12 25.57
C LYS A 119 26.87 11.19 24.75
N GLY A 120 26.31 11.57 23.59
CA GLY A 120 26.91 12.51 22.64
C GLY A 120 27.53 11.89 21.38
N SER A 121 27.51 10.57 21.23
CA SER A 121 27.96 9.89 20.00
C SER A 121 27.03 10.25 18.82
N ARG A 122 27.57 10.75 17.70
CA ARG A 122 26.83 10.99 16.45
C ARG A 122 27.14 9.89 15.44
N LEU A 123 26.11 9.28 14.86
CA LEU A 123 26.22 8.26 13.79
C LEU A 123 26.13 8.96 12.43
N VAL A 124 27.19 8.85 11.62
CA VAL A 124 27.26 9.37 10.25
C VAL A 124 27.25 8.17 9.31
N ASN A 125 26.16 8.01 8.53
CA ASN A 125 26.03 6.93 7.56
C ASN A 125 26.73 7.30 6.24
N ILE A 126 27.56 6.40 5.70
CA ILE A 126 28.25 6.58 4.42
C ILE A 126 28.12 5.34 3.50
N ALA A 127 27.20 4.40 3.77
CA ALA A 127 27.01 3.20 2.94
C ALA A 127 25.53 2.87 2.68
N ARG A 128 25.27 2.26 1.51
CA ARG A 128 23.97 1.67 1.14
C ARG A 128 23.62 0.54 2.11
N GLY A 129 22.59 0.75 2.93
CA GLY A 129 22.05 -0.24 3.85
C GLY A 129 21.06 0.41 4.82
N GLY A 130 19.91 -0.24 5.06
CA GLY A 130 18.82 0.26 5.90
C GLY A 130 19.27 0.46 7.35
N LEU A 131 19.08 1.69 7.85
CA LEU A 131 19.55 2.15 9.16
C LEU A 131 18.52 1.96 10.30
N VAL A 132 17.41 1.30 10.02
CA VAL A 132 16.25 1.19 10.93
C VAL A 132 15.75 -0.24 10.91
N ASP A 133 15.18 -0.68 12.02
CA ASP A 133 14.36 -1.89 12.08
C ASP A 133 13.18 -1.73 11.11
N GLU A 134 13.42 -2.08 9.84
CA GLU A 134 12.41 -2.07 8.78
C GLU A 134 11.19 -2.87 9.23
N LYS A 135 11.40 -3.89 10.07
CA LYS A 135 10.33 -4.70 10.64
C LYS A 135 9.50 -3.94 11.66
N ALA A 136 10.10 -3.16 12.55
CA ALA A 136 9.36 -2.31 13.50
C ALA A 136 8.60 -1.16 12.81
N LEU A 137 9.18 -0.56 11.76
CA LEU A 137 8.50 0.45 10.95
C LEU A 137 7.35 -0.18 10.14
N VAL A 138 7.59 -1.35 9.56
CA VAL A 138 6.57 -2.13 8.86
C VAL A 138 5.49 -2.58 9.83
N ASP A 139 5.81 -3.02 11.06
CA ASP A 139 4.87 -3.44 12.10
C ASP A 139 4.00 -2.27 12.59
N ALA A 140 4.56 -1.06 12.69
CA ALA A 140 3.82 0.17 12.99
C ALA A 140 2.82 0.52 11.85
N LEU A 141 3.21 0.28 10.59
CA LEU A 141 2.37 0.47 9.40
C LEU A 141 1.38 -0.70 9.18
N GLU A 142 1.70 -1.90 9.68
CA GLU A 142 0.93 -3.15 9.61
C GLU A 142 -0.12 -3.30 10.72
N SER A 143 -0.31 -2.28 11.54
CA SER A 143 -1.06 -2.31 12.81
C SER A 143 -2.50 -2.85 12.77
N GLY A 144 -3.01 -3.29 11.62
CA GLY A 144 -4.27 -4.01 11.46
C GLY A 144 -5.50 -3.09 11.49
N HIS A 145 -5.31 -1.81 11.77
CA HIS A 145 -6.38 -0.83 11.90
C HIS A 145 -7.03 -0.49 10.56
N ILE A 146 -6.24 -0.36 9.47
CA ILE A 146 -6.78 -0.14 8.13
C ILE A 146 -7.56 -1.39 7.68
N PHE A 147 -7.08 -2.58 8.02
CA PHE A 147 -7.82 -3.83 7.80
C PHE A 147 -9.14 -3.83 8.58
N ALA A 148 -9.14 -3.45 9.86
CA ALA A 148 -10.36 -3.34 10.66
C ALA A 148 -11.34 -2.28 10.12
N ALA A 149 -10.83 -1.14 9.66
CA ALA A 149 -11.60 -0.10 8.99
C ALA A 149 -12.27 -0.62 7.71
N ASP A 150 -11.55 -1.40 6.92
CA ASP A 150 -12.06 -2.00 5.70
C ASP A 150 -13.06 -3.13 5.98
N VAL A 151 -12.86 -3.93 7.05
CA VAL A 151 -13.86 -4.90 7.51
C VAL A 151 -15.18 -4.19 7.83
N LEU A 152 -15.12 -3.08 8.58
CA LEU A 152 -16.31 -2.29 8.93
C LEU A 152 -16.96 -1.65 7.69
N ASN A 153 -16.15 -1.19 6.74
CA ASN A 153 -16.64 -0.67 5.47
C ASN A 153 -17.43 -1.73 4.67
N TYR A 154 -16.87 -2.93 4.51
CA TYR A 154 -17.55 -4.01 3.80
C TYR A 154 -18.75 -4.57 4.58
N LEU A 155 -18.80 -4.43 5.91
CA LEU A 155 -19.94 -4.83 6.72
C LEU A 155 -21.14 -3.94 6.39
N ASP A 156 -20.91 -2.63 6.35
CA ASP A 156 -21.96 -1.67 6.00
C ASP A 156 -22.55 -1.90 4.60
N ARG A 157 -21.69 -2.23 3.62
CA ARG A 157 -22.13 -2.58 2.25
C ARG A 157 -23.03 -3.81 2.23
N ASN A 158 -22.83 -4.75 3.15
CA ASN A 158 -23.63 -5.97 3.24
C ASN A 158 -24.93 -5.80 4.01
N ASN A 159 -25.06 -4.76 4.84
CA ASN A 159 -26.25 -4.53 5.68
C ASN A 159 -27.55 -4.44 4.90
N LEU A 160 -27.55 -3.83 3.71
CA LEU A 160 -28.78 -3.73 2.92
C LEU A 160 -29.30 -5.10 2.48
N ALA A 161 -28.38 -5.99 2.09
CA ALA A 161 -28.72 -7.34 1.68
C ALA A 161 -29.25 -8.17 2.87
N THR A 162 -28.69 -7.96 4.06
CA THR A 162 -29.16 -8.61 5.28
C THR A 162 -30.51 -8.03 5.74
N ALA A 163 -30.68 -6.71 5.74
CA ALA A 163 -31.92 -6.01 6.08
C ALA A 163 -33.09 -6.49 5.21
N ARG A 164 -32.84 -6.79 3.92
CA ARG A 164 -33.84 -7.36 3.00
C ARG A 164 -34.44 -8.69 3.48
N LEU A 165 -33.69 -9.49 4.25
CA LEU A 165 -34.20 -10.74 4.82
C LEU A 165 -35.24 -10.50 5.93
N GLY A 166 -35.33 -9.27 6.44
CA GLY A 166 -36.28 -8.87 7.48
C GLY A 166 -37.51 -8.14 6.93
N SER A 167 -38.02 -7.18 7.72
CA SER A 167 -39.18 -6.36 7.37
C SER A 167 -38.86 -5.15 6.48
N PHE A 168 -37.59 -4.93 6.10
CA PHE A 168 -37.13 -3.72 5.42
C PHE A 168 -37.95 -3.33 4.17
N GLU A 169 -38.22 -4.28 3.27
CA GLU A 169 -39.01 -4.00 2.05
C GLU A 169 -40.44 -3.56 2.39
N LYS A 170 -41.03 -4.14 3.44
CA LYS A 170 -42.40 -3.81 3.87
C LYS A 170 -42.44 -2.47 4.61
N ASP A 171 -41.49 -2.21 5.49
CA ASP A 171 -41.44 -1.02 6.34
C ASP A 171 -41.20 0.27 5.53
N ILE A 172 -40.47 0.16 4.42
CA ILE A 172 -40.18 1.29 3.50
C ILE A 172 -41.18 1.36 2.34
N GLY A 173 -41.95 0.30 2.09
CA GLY A 173 -42.88 0.21 0.97
C GLY A 173 -42.19 0.05 -0.39
N LEU A 174 -41.16 -0.78 -0.47
CA LEU A 174 -40.43 -1.05 -1.71
C LEU A 174 -41.21 -2.01 -2.62
N HIS A 175 -41.35 -1.64 -3.90
CA HIS A 175 -42.03 -2.44 -4.91
C HIS A 175 -41.14 -2.75 -6.12
N GLY A 176 -41.24 -3.99 -6.62
CA GLY A 176 -40.61 -4.41 -7.88
C GLY A 176 -39.10 -4.18 -7.93
N THR A 177 -38.66 -3.32 -8.86
CA THR A 177 -37.24 -3.02 -9.12
C THR A 177 -36.64 -1.97 -8.20
N GLN A 178 -37.44 -1.33 -7.33
CA GLN A 178 -36.99 -0.23 -6.48
C GLN A 178 -35.84 -0.60 -5.54
N TYR A 179 -35.80 -1.84 -5.03
CA TYR A 179 -34.68 -2.33 -4.22
C TYR A 179 -33.35 -2.34 -5.01
N ASN A 180 -33.38 -2.74 -6.27
CA ASN A 180 -32.18 -2.73 -7.12
C ASN A 180 -31.74 -1.29 -7.43
N THR A 181 -32.69 -0.35 -7.60
CA THR A 181 -32.38 1.07 -7.74
C THR A 181 -31.67 1.63 -6.51
N VAL A 182 -32.11 1.24 -5.31
CA VAL A 182 -31.48 1.62 -4.03
C VAL A 182 -30.03 1.13 -3.94
N ILE A 183 -29.76 -0.11 -4.38
CA ILE A 183 -28.39 -0.64 -4.47
C ILE A 183 -27.56 0.13 -5.49
N ASN A 184 -28.08 0.33 -6.70
CA ASN A 184 -27.33 0.93 -7.79
C ASN A 184 -26.99 2.41 -7.54
N LEU A 185 -27.86 3.13 -6.82
CA LEU A 185 -27.66 4.56 -6.54
C LEU A 185 -26.43 4.82 -5.65
N PHE A 186 -26.07 3.86 -4.78
CA PHE A 186 -24.81 3.90 -4.04
C PHE A 186 -23.60 3.97 -4.99
N PHE A 187 -23.56 3.08 -5.99
CA PHE A 187 -22.46 3.04 -6.95
C PHE A 187 -22.39 4.31 -7.81
N VAL A 188 -23.52 4.95 -8.12
CA VAL A 188 -23.53 6.24 -8.84
C VAL A 188 -22.83 7.33 -8.02
N GLY A 189 -23.18 7.48 -6.74
CA GLY A 189 -22.51 8.44 -5.85
C GLY A 189 -21.03 8.11 -5.65
N TYR A 190 -20.72 6.82 -5.52
CA TYR A 190 -19.36 6.32 -5.33
C TYR A 190 -18.45 6.66 -6.52
N ILE A 191 -18.90 6.38 -7.75
CA ILE A 191 -18.10 6.58 -8.96
C ILE A 191 -17.83 8.08 -9.22
N LEU A 192 -18.85 8.93 -9.05
CA LEU A 192 -18.76 10.37 -9.34
C LEU A 192 -17.71 11.07 -8.48
N THR A 193 -17.63 10.71 -7.21
CA THR A 193 -16.83 11.43 -6.22
C THR A 193 -15.42 10.88 -6.09
N GLN A 194 -15.20 9.63 -6.51
CA GLN A 194 -13.93 8.93 -6.32
C GLN A 194 -12.73 9.63 -6.98
N ILE A 195 -12.89 10.11 -8.21
CA ILE A 195 -11.84 10.84 -8.93
C ILE A 195 -11.49 12.18 -8.24
N PRO A 196 -12.44 13.11 -8.03
CA PRO A 196 -12.12 14.40 -7.43
C PRO A 196 -11.59 14.29 -6.00
N THR A 197 -12.05 13.32 -5.19
CA THR A 197 -11.56 13.22 -3.81
C THR A 197 -10.16 12.65 -3.69
N ASN A 198 -9.72 11.77 -4.60
CA ASN A 198 -8.31 11.35 -4.61
C ASN A 198 -7.37 12.45 -5.09
N MET A 199 -7.84 13.31 -5.99
CA MET A 199 -7.11 14.51 -6.38
C MET A 199 -6.91 15.48 -5.20
N ILE A 200 -7.88 15.53 -4.28
CA ILE A 200 -7.76 16.28 -3.03
C ILE A 200 -6.81 15.57 -2.07
N LEU A 201 -6.90 14.23 -1.97
CA LEU A 201 -6.09 13.41 -1.05
C LEU A 201 -4.59 13.69 -1.19
N ASP A 202 -4.08 13.78 -2.43
CA ASP A 202 -2.67 14.10 -2.73
C ASP A 202 -2.17 15.40 -2.07
N LYS A 203 -3.08 16.32 -1.71
CA LYS A 203 -2.75 17.63 -1.11
C LYS A 203 -3.12 17.76 0.35
N VAL A 204 -3.86 16.81 0.91
CA VAL A 204 -4.33 16.85 2.31
C VAL A 204 -3.66 15.77 3.14
N ARG A 205 -3.74 15.90 4.46
CA ARG A 205 -3.17 14.93 5.40
C ARG A 205 -4.01 13.65 5.44
N PRO A 206 -3.48 12.48 5.03
CA PRO A 206 -4.24 11.24 5.03
C PRO A 206 -4.71 10.84 6.43
N SER A 207 -3.93 11.12 7.48
CA SER A 207 -4.26 10.82 8.88
C SER A 207 -5.56 11.44 9.37
N LEU A 208 -5.92 12.61 8.83
CA LEU A 208 -7.17 13.30 9.18
C LEU A 208 -8.25 13.04 8.14
N PHE A 209 -7.89 13.02 6.86
CA PHE A 209 -8.85 12.93 5.78
C PHE A 209 -9.54 11.55 5.70
N LEU A 210 -8.77 10.45 5.72
CA LEU A 210 -9.36 9.11 5.60
C LEU A 210 -10.27 8.80 6.80
N PRO A 211 -9.88 9.04 8.05
CA PRO A 211 -10.76 8.78 9.19
C PRO A 211 -11.93 9.77 9.30
N ALA A 212 -11.79 11.03 8.88
CA ALA A 212 -12.93 11.95 8.82
C ALA A 212 -14.00 11.44 7.84
N VAL A 213 -13.57 10.92 6.68
CA VAL A 213 -14.44 10.22 5.73
C VAL A 213 -15.10 9.01 6.40
N MET A 214 -14.36 8.24 7.20
CA MET A 214 -14.92 7.12 7.98
C MET A 214 -16.03 7.55 8.93
N VAL A 215 -15.83 8.62 9.70
CA VAL A 215 -16.84 9.16 10.63
C VAL A 215 -18.06 9.64 9.87
N CYS A 216 -17.87 10.35 8.76
CA CYS A 216 -18.97 10.83 7.92
C CYS A 216 -19.78 9.66 7.35
N TRP A 217 -19.15 8.62 6.79
CA TRP A 217 -19.91 7.48 6.26
C TRP A 217 -20.63 6.74 7.38
N ALA A 218 -19.98 6.57 8.54
CA ALA A 218 -20.56 5.82 9.66
C ALA A 218 -21.80 6.52 10.21
N THR A 219 -21.78 7.86 10.23
CA THR A 219 -22.92 8.69 10.61
C THR A 219 -24.07 8.55 9.60
N VAL A 220 -23.78 8.57 8.30
CA VAL A 220 -24.80 8.41 7.24
C VAL A 220 -25.38 6.99 7.25
N SER A 221 -24.54 5.97 7.49
CA SER A 221 -24.98 4.59 7.67
C SER A 221 -25.92 4.46 8.87
N ALA A 222 -25.54 4.97 10.06
CA ALA A 222 -26.42 4.97 11.23
C ALA A 222 -27.76 5.69 10.97
N ALA A 223 -27.73 6.81 10.25
CA ALA A 223 -28.93 7.54 9.85
C ALA A 223 -29.87 6.74 8.93
N THR A 224 -29.37 5.71 8.24
CA THR A 224 -30.20 4.78 7.45
C THR A 224 -31.20 4.02 8.31
N GLY A 225 -30.86 3.75 9.58
CA GLY A 225 -31.78 3.16 10.55
C GLY A 225 -32.97 4.06 10.92
N ALA A 226 -32.89 5.36 10.66
CA ALA A 226 -33.96 6.32 10.96
C ALA A 226 -34.92 6.58 9.79
N VAL A 227 -34.71 5.93 8.64
CA VAL A 227 -35.48 6.23 7.43
C VAL A 227 -36.85 5.53 7.41
N HIS A 228 -37.86 6.22 6.84
CA HIS A 228 -39.25 5.73 6.77
C HIS A 228 -39.85 5.77 5.36
N SER A 229 -39.10 6.24 4.35
CA SER A 229 -39.63 6.47 3.01
C SER A 229 -38.65 6.05 1.92
N TYR A 230 -39.19 5.73 0.74
CA TYR A 230 -38.41 5.38 -0.44
C TYR A 230 -37.44 6.51 -0.87
N SER A 231 -37.92 7.75 -0.93
CA SER A 231 -37.08 8.89 -1.29
C SER A 231 -35.97 9.14 -0.27
N GLY A 232 -36.25 8.90 1.03
CA GLY A 232 -35.26 9.03 2.08
C GLY A 232 -34.14 8.00 1.94
N ILE A 233 -34.47 6.72 1.68
CA ILE A 233 -33.43 5.69 1.49
C ILE A 233 -32.60 5.95 0.22
N LEU A 234 -33.21 6.46 -0.86
CA LEU A 234 -32.46 6.86 -2.06
C LEU A 234 -31.46 7.97 -1.76
N ALA A 235 -31.91 9.05 -1.09
CA ALA A 235 -31.04 10.16 -0.74
C ALA A 235 -29.86 9.71 0.14
N LEU A 236 -30.13 8.91 1.19
CA LEU A 236 -29.08 8.37 2.06
C LEU A 236 -28.11 7.46 1.32
N ARG A 237 -28.58 6.63 0.38
CA ARG A 237 -27.70 5.76 -0.43
C ARG A 237 -26.77 6.53 -1.35
N PHE A 238 -27.29 7.58 -1.98
CA PHE A 238 -26.47 8.47 -2.81
C PHE A 238 -25.40 9.18 -1.97
N ILE A 239 -25.79 9.75 -0.82
CA ILE A 239 -24.87 10.43 0.10
C ILE A 239 -23.84 9.45 0.66
N LEU A 240 -24.24 8.24 1.02
CA LEU A 240 -23.34 7.21 1.52
C LEU A 240 -22.27 6.89 0.47
N GLY A 241 -22.68 6.64 -0.78
CA GLY A 241 -21.75 6.42 -1.89
C GLY A 241 -20.80 7.61 -2.10
N PHE A 242 -21.33 8.83 -2.07
CA PHE A 242 -20.56 10.06 -2.20
C PHE A 242 -19.47 10.19 -1.13
N VAL A 243 -19.82 9.92 0.13
CA VAL A 243 -18.91 10.07 1.27
C VAL A 243 -17.88 8.93 1.31
N GLU A 244 -18.27 7.71 0.96
CA GLU A 244 -17.41 6.53 1.07
C GLU A 244 -16.37 6.39 -0.07
N ALA A 245 -16.65 7.02 -1.22
CA ALA A 245 -15.81 7.04 -2.42
C ALA A 245 -14.29 7.21 -2.21
N PRO A 246 -13.81 8.11 -1.32
CA PRO A 246 -12.38 8.40 -1.18
C PRO A 246 -11.58 7.31 -0.49
N PHE A 247 -12.22 6.51 0.37
CA PHE A 247 -11.51 5.66 1.33
C PHE A 247 -10.63 4.61 0.66
N PHE A 248 -11.22 3.82 -0.22
CA PHE A 248 -10.56 2.66 -0.82
C PHE A 248 -9.34 3.04 -1.70
N PRO A 249 -9.50 3.83 -2.79
CA PRO A 249 -8.37 4.29 -3.59
C PRO A 249 -7.42 5.19 -2.81
N GLY A 250 -7.91 5.89 -1.79
CA GLY A 250 -7.07 6.71 -0.92
C GLY A 250 -6.14 5.88 -0.05
N ALA A 251 -6.63 4.75 0.48
CA ALA A 251 -5.79 3.76 1.17
C ALA A 251 -4.76 3.13 0.21
N LEU A 252 -5.15 2.79 -1.02
CA LEU A 252 -4.21 2.28 -2.04
C LEU A 252 -3.11 3.31 -2.38
N PHE A 253 -3.50 4.58 -2.52
CA PHE A 253 -2.55 5.65 -2.77
C PHE A 253 -1.60 5.85 -1.58
N LEU A 254 -2.13 5.84 -0.35
CA LEU A 254 -1.30 5.90 0.86
C LEU A 254 -0.31 4.73 0.94
N PHE A 255 -0.75 3.51 0.64
CA PHE A 255 0.14 2.34 0.57
C PHE A 255 1.22 2.51 -0.49
N SER A 256 0.90 3.05 -1.66
CA SER A 256 1.89 3.30 -2.71
C SER A 256 2.96 4.33 -2.33
N SER A 257 2.69 5.19 -1.33
CA SER A 257 3.64 6.18 -0.84
C SER A 257 4.51 5.67 0.31
N TRP A 258 4.13 4.58 0.97
CA TRP A 258 4.88 3.99 2.11
C TRP A 258 5.61 2.70 1.76
N TYR A 259 5.07 1.91 0.83
CA TYR A 259 5.57 0.58 0.52
C TYR A 259 6.31 0.53 -0.81
N THR A 260 7.35 -0.28 -0.81
CA THR A 260 8.16 -0.61 -1.99
C THR A 260 7.37 -1.52 -2.95
N LYS A 261 7.81 -1.61 -4.22
CA LYS A 261 7.23 -2.51 -5.23
C LYS A 261 7.21 -3.97 -4.76
N LYS A 262 8.13 -4.34 -3.87
CA LYS A 262 8.31 -5.69 -3.30
C LYS A 262 7.39 -6.00 -2.12
N GLU A 263 6.66 -5.02 -1.61
CA GLU A 263 5.79 -5.21 -0.43
C GLU A 263 4.33 -4.85 -0.74
N LEU A 264 4.12 -4.03 -1.77
CA LEU A 264 2.85 -3.39 -2.01
C LEU A 264 1.70 -4.37 -2.31
N ALA A 265 1.92 -5.46 -3.06
CA ALA A 265 0.80 -6.33 -3.42
C ALA A 265 0.28 -7.13 -2.22
N VAL A 266 1.17 -7.58 -1.31
CA VAL A 266 0.74 -8.23 -0.06
C VAL A 266 -0.15 -7.29 0.74
N ARG A 267 0.23 -6.01 0.89
CA ARG A 267 -0.54 -5.02 1.67
C ARG A 267 -1.90 -4.75 1.07
N ILE A 268 -1.97 -4.60 -0.25
CA ILE A 268 -3.24 -4.42 -0.96
C ILE A 268 -4.11 -5.68 -0.82
N SER A 269 -3.53 -6.88 -0.87
CA SER A 269 -4.28 -8.12 -0.70
C SER A 269 -4.77 -8.35 0.72
N VAL A 270 -4.03 -7.90 1.74
CA VAL A 270 -4.52 -7.89 3.12
C VAL A 270 -5.74 -6.98 3.24
N LEU A 271 -5.70 -5.78 2.63
CA LEU A 271 -6.87 -4.90 2.56
C LEU A 271 -8.06 -5.63 1.91
N TYR A 272 -7.91 -6.17 0.69
CA TYR A 272 -8.97 -6.93 0.03
C TYR A 272 -9.48 -8.14 0.83
N ALA A 273 -8.62 -8.80 1.61
CA ALA A 273 -9.01 -9.91 2.45
C ALA A 273 -10.05 -9.50 3.51
N ALA A 274 -10.08 -8.23 3.92
CA ALA A 274 -11.11 -7.70 4.83
C ALA A 274 -12.51 -7.85 4.24
N GLY A 275 -12.68 -7.52 2.95
CA GLY A 275 -13.93 -7.71 2.24
C GLY A 275 -14.36 -9.18 2.13
N GLN A 276 -13.40 -10.09 1.94
CA GLN A 276 -13.68 -11.53 1.89
C GLN A 276 -14.07 -12.07 3.27
N MET A 277 -13.35 -11.70 4.32
CA MET A 277 -13.69 -12.08 5.70
C MET A 277 -15.07 -11.56 6.10
N THR A 278 -15.41 -10.36 5.64
CA THR A 278 -16.75 -9.79 5.82
C THR A 278 -17.81 -10.55 5.03
N GLY A 279 -17.50 -11.01 3.81
CA GLY A 279 -18.38 -11.92 3.07
C GLY A 279 -18.60 -13.25 3.79
N ALA A 280 -17.59 -13.76 4.49
CA ALA A 280 -17.66 -15.00 5.25
C ALA A 280 -18.51 -14.88 6.54
N PHE A 281 -18.29 -13.81 7.31
CA PHE A 281 -18.83 -13.68 8.67
C PHE A 281 -19.92 -12.60 8.82
N GLY A 282 -20.01 -11.64 7.90
CA GLY A 282 -20.96 -10.52 8.00
C GLY A 282 -22.41 -10.97 7.96
N GLY A 283 -22.73 -12.00 7.17
CA GLY A 283 -24.08 -12.59 7.17
C GLY A 283 -24.44 -13.26 8.50
N LEU A 284 -23.47 -13.84 9.22
CA LEU A 284 -23.68 -14.42 10.55
C LEU A 284 -23.89 -13.34 11.61
N LEU A 285 -23.06 -12.29 11.59
CA LEU A 285 -23.21 -11.14 12.48
C LEU A 285 -24.57 -10.46 12.28
N GLY A 286 -24.92 -10.18 11.02
CA GLY A 286 -26.21 -9.57 10.70
C GLY A 286 -27.40 -10.47 11.05
N SER A 287 -27.29 -11.79 10.83
CA SER A 287 -28.33 -12.73 11.27
C SER A 287 -28.48 -12.79 12.80
N ALA A 288 -27.39 -12.65 13.56
CA ALA A 288 -27.42 -12.62 15.02
C ALA A 288 -28.08 -11.35 15.55
N ILE A 289 -27.78 -10.20 14.95
CA ILE A 289 -28.44 -8.92 15.29
C ILE A 289 -29.94 -9.01 14.93
N MET A 290 -30.25 -9.53 13.75
CA MET A 290 -31.63 -9.66 13.29
C MET A 290 -32.49 -10.57 14.17
N SER A 291 -31.94 -11.65 14.72
CA SER A 291 -32.67 -12.56 15.62
C SER A 291 -32.78 -12.04 17.05
N GLY A 292 -31.74 -11.35 17.55
CA GLY A 292 -31.68 -10.89 18.94
C GLY A 292 -32.35 -9.55 19.22
N MET A 293 -32.54 -8.70 18.21
CA MET A 293 -32.93 -7.30 18.41
C MET A 293 -34.31 -6.90 17.87
N ASN A 294 -35.11 -7.87 17.45
CA ASN A 294 -36.45 -7.56 16.94
C ASN A 294 -37.37 -7.10 18.07
N GLY A 295 -37.94 -5.89 17.96
CA GLY A 295 -38.85 -5.32 18.96
C GLY A 295 -38.16 -4.62 20.14
N VAL A 296 -36.82 -4.63 20.19
CA VAL A 296 -36.07 -3.88 21.21
C VAL A 296 -36.27 -2.38 20.98
N ALA A 297 -36.70 -1.66 22.02
CA ALA A 297 -37.13 -0.25 21.97
C ALA A 297 -38.22 0.05 20.93
N GLY A 298 -39.04 -0.95 20.57
CA GLY A 298 -40.11 -0.79 19.57
C GLY A 298 -39.62 -0.65 18.12
N LEU A 299 -38.32 -0.89 17.86
CA LEU A 299 -37.75 -0.80 16.53
C LEU A 299 -37.60 -2.18 15.88
N PRO A 300 -37.83 -2.31 14.56
CA PRO A 300 -37.52 -3.52 13.82
C PRO A 300 -36.00 -3.78 13.77
N ALA A 301 -35.62 -5.06 13.77
CA ALA A 301 -34.21 -5.46 13.92
C ALA A 301 -33.27 -4.91 12.82
N TRP A 302 -33.78 -4.65 11.62
CA TRP A 302 -32.96 -4.10 10.53
C TRP A 302 -32.48 -2.66 10.82
N ARG A 303 -33.19 -1.89 11.63
CA ARG A 303 -32.75 -0.54 12.03
C ARG A 303 -31.56 -0.62 12.98
N TRP A 304 -31.63 -1.55 13.93
CA TRP A 304 -30.55 -1.83 14.87
C TRP A 304 -29.27 -2.30 14.17
N LEU A 305 -29.39 -3.03 13.06
CA LEU A 305 -28.24 -3.41 12.23
C LEU A 305 -27.43 -2.19 11.77
N PHE A 306 -28.08 -1.21 11.15
CA PHE A 306 -27.41 0.03 10.70
C PHE A 306 -26.91 0.89 11.86
N ILE A 307 -27.69 1.01 12.95
CA ILE A 307 -27.33 1.83 14.11
C ILE A 307 -26.09 1.25 14.81
N ILE A 308 -26.06 -0.06 15.08
CA ILE A 308 -24.95 -0.69 15.80
C ILE A 308 -23.68 -0.63 14.97
N GLU A 309 -23.74 -0.96 13.69
CA GLU A 309 -22.55 -0.96 12.84
C GLU A 309 -22.01 0.46 12.62
N GLY A 310 -22.88 1.44 12.39
CA GLY A 310 -22.49 2.85 12.30
C GLY A 310 -21.86 3.37 13.60
N VAL A 311 -22.48 3.10 14.76
CA VAL A 311 -21.97 3.54 16.07
C VAL A 311 -20.66 2.84 16.42
N ALA A 312 -20.51 1.53 16.13
CA ALA A 312 -19.27 0.80 16.38
C ALA A 312 -18.11 1.29 15.49
N THR A 313 -18.42 1.81 14.30
CA THR A 313 -17.40 2.31 13.37
C THR A 313 -16.82 3.66 13.79
N VAL A 314 -17.59 4.52 14.46
CA VAL A 314 -17.12 5.86 14.86
C VAL A 314 -15.91 5.80 15.82
N PRO A 315 -15.89 5.02 16.91
CA PRO A 315 -14.71 4.87 17.76
C PRO A 315 -13.48 4.36 17.02
N VAL A 316 -13.65 3.41 16.09
CA VAL A 316 -12.54 2.86 15.29
C VAL A 316 -11.99 3.92 14.34
N ALA A 317 -12.86 4.71 13.72
CA ALA A 317 -12.46 5.86 12.92
C ALA A 317 -11.72 6.92 13.76
N VAL A 318 -12.21 7.23 14.96
CA VAL A 318 -11.54 8.18 15.86
C VAL A 318 -10.18 7.66 16.31
N ALA A 319 -10.06 6.38 16.64
CA ALA A 319 -8.76 5.76 16.94
C ALA A 319 -7.82 5.82 15.73
N ALA A 320 -8.33 5.60 14.51
CA ALA A 320 -7.54 5.69 13.29
C ALA A 320 -6.97 7.11 13.05
N MET A 321 -7.63 8.19 13.50
CA MET A 321 -7.06 9.56 13.42
C MET A 321 -5.73 9.73 14.15
N PHE A 322 -5.52 8.97 15.23
CA PHE A 322 -4.30 9.08 16.04
C PHE A 322 -3.22 8.08 15.62
N ILE A 323 -3.59 7.02 14.90
CA ILE A 323 -2.71 5.89 14.56
C ILE A 323 -2.26 5.94 13.10
N LEU A 324 -3.12 6.43 12.19
CA LEU A 324 -2.84 6.44 10.76
C LEU A 324 -1.71 7.44 10.46
N PRO A 325 -0.62 7.00 9.80
CA PRO A 325 0.47 7.89 9.42
C PRO A 325 0.05 8.84 8.30
N ASP A 326 0.67 10.01 8.25
CA ASP A 326 0.61 10.91 7.09
C ASP A 326 1.56 10.40 5.99
N TYR A 327 1.94 11.24 5.02
CA TYR A 327 3.01 10.90 4.09
C TYR A 327 4.36 10.73 4.82
N PRO A 328 5.31 9.97 4.25
CA PRO A 328 6.65 9.82 4.82
C PRO A 328 7.31 11.16 5.14
N SER A 329 7.09 12.21 4.35
CA SER A 329 7.67 13.54 4.56
C SER A 329 7.02 14.37 5.67
N THR A 330 5.76 14.10 6.02
CA THR A 330 4.96 14.93 6.93
C THR A 330 4.63 14.26 8.25
N THR A 331 4.94 12.97 8.40
CA THR A 331 4.58 12.18 9.59
C THR A 331 5.37 12.61 10.81
N LYS A 332 4.66 12.92 11.90
CA LYS A 332 5.24 13.40 13.17
C LYS A 332 5.74 12.28 14.09
N TRP A 333 5.37 11.04 13.82
CA TRP A 333 5.72 9.89 14.64
C TRP A 333 7.16 9.40 14.39
N LEU A 334 7.73 9.73 13.23
CA LEU A 334 9.10 9.37 12.90
C LEU A 334 10.06 10.48 13.35
N SER A 335 11.21 10.07 13.88
CA SER A 335 12.35 10.97 14.03
C SER A 335 12.81 11.46 12.65
N GLU A 336 13.51 12.59 12.61
CA GLU A 336 14.02 13.16 11.36
C GLU A 336 14.90 12.17 10.56
N GLN A 337 15.64 11.32 11.27
CA GLN A 337 16.46 10.27 10.67
C GLN A 337 15.63 9.15 10.05
N GLU A 338 14.62 8.65 10.75
CA GLU A 338 13.70 7.62 10.24
C GLU A 338 12.86 8.15 9.08
N ARG A 339 12.48 9.43 9.14
CA ARG A 339 11.75 10.13 8.08
C ARG A 339 12.55 10.19 6.78
N ASN A 340 13.80 10.63 6.88
CA ASN A 340 14.70 10.69 5.72
C ASN A 340 14.95 9.30 5.16
N LEU A 341 15.06 8.27 6.02
CA LEU A 341 15.19 6.88 5.55
C LEU A 341 13.92 6.39 4.83
N ALA A 342 12.72 6.68 5.34
CA ALA A 342 11.48 6.27 4.69
C ALA A 342 11.34 6.90 3.30
N ILE A 343 11.70 8.19 3.17
CA ILE A 343 11.76 8.88 1.87
C ILE A 343 12.81 8.23 0.96
N LEU A 344 14.03 8.00 1.47
CA LEU A 344 15.12 7.40 0.71
C LEU A 344 14.80 5.98 0.25
N ARG A 345 14.10 5.16 1.05
CA ARG A 345 13.73 3.78 0.70
C ARG A 345 12.80 3.73 -0.52
N VAL A 346 11.79 4.61 -0.53
CA VAL A 346 10.86 4.73 -1.65
C VAL A 346 11.55 5.41 -2.84
N ALA A 347 12.39 6.42 -2.59
CA ALA A 347 13.13 7.15 -3.61
C ALA A 347 14.26 6.33 -4.25
N GLU A 348 14.89 5.38 -3.55
CA GLU A 348 15.94 4.49 -4.07
C GLU A 348 15.35 3.47 -5.04
N GLU A 349 14.15 2.94 -4.76
CA GLU A 349 13.48 2.05 -5.71
C GLU A 349 12.81 2.80 -6.88
N ALA A 350 12.52 4.09 -6.69
CA ALA A 350 12.00 4.97 -7.73
C ALA A 350 13.11 5.80 -8.44
N ASN A 351 14.35 5.75 -7.97
CA ASN A 351 15.54 6.54 -8.37
C ASN A 351 15.38 8.07 -8.45
N VAL A 352 14.33 8.68 -7.87
CA VAL A 352 14.12 10.16 -7.71
C VAL A 352 13.12 10.40 -6.56
N GLU A 353 13.21 11.52 -5.83
CA GLU A 353 12.20 11.89 -4.82
C GLU A 353 10.83 12.25 -5.43
N ASP A 354 9.74 11.71 -4.88
CA ASP A 354 8.37 12.10 -5.23
C ASP A 354 8.05 13.48 -4.62
N ARG A 355 8.33 14.56 -5.34
CA ARG A 355 7.91 15.92 -4.94
C ARG A 355 6.39 16.07 -5.11
N HIS A 356 5.68 16.08 -3.98
CA HIS A 356 4.21 16.26 -3.91
C HIS A 356 3.73 17.68 -4.32
N SER A 357 4.55 18.48 -5.02
CA SER A 357 4.31 19.91 -5.28
C SER A 357 4.34 20.35 -6.75
N ASP A 358 4.90 19.55 -7.66
CA ASP A 358 5.31 20.10 -8.97
C ASP A 358 4.22 20.04 -10.04
N THR A 359 3.10 19.36 -9.77
CA THR A 359 1.99 19.22 -10.74
C THR A 359 0.63 19.48 -10.10
N SER A 360 -0.20 20.31 -10.75
CA SER A 360 -1.61 20.45 -10.38
C SER A 360 -2.33 19.10 -10.47
N ALA A 361 -3.24 18.82 -9.53
CA ALA A 361 -3.99 17.55 -9.49
C ALA A 361 -4.72 17.26 -10.82
N PHE A 362 -5.26 18.29 -11.48
CA PHE A 362 -5.89 18.15 -12.80
C PHE A 362 -4.86 17.86 -13.91
N GLY A 363 -3.66 18.41 -13.79
CA GLY A 363 -2.53 18.06 -14.66
C GLY A 363 -2.14 16.59 -14.50
N GLY A 364 -2.06 16.10 -13.26
CA GLY A 364 -1.81 14.68 -12.96
C GLY A 364 -2.86 13.75 -13.58
N LEU A 365 -4.14 14.11 -13.44
CA LEU A 365 -5.25 13.36 -14.04
C LEU A 365 -5.17 13.36 -15.58
N LYS A 366 -4.91 14.52 -16.19
CA LYS A 366 -4.72 14.62 -17.65
C LYS A 366 -3.57 13.73 -18.12
N MET A 367 -2.46 13.70 -17.38
CA MET A 367 -1.32 12.82 -17.69
C MET A 367 -1.67 11.34 -17.55
N ALA A 368 -2.56 10.98 -16.61
CA ALA A 368 -3.04 9.61 -16.47
C ALA A 368 -3.86 9.19 -17.71
N PHE A 369 -4.79 10.03 -18.17
CA PHE A 369 -5.62 9.75 -19.35
C PHE A 369 -4.84 9.74 -20.68
N THR A 370 -3.69 10.40 -20.75
CA THR A 370 -2.82 10.32 -21.94
C THR A 370 -2.00 9.03 -21.99
N ASP A 371 -1.90 8.28 -20.88
CA ASP A 371 -1.07 7.09 -20.81
C ASP A 371 -1.86 5.84 -21.28
N PRO A 372 -1.42 5.14 -22.35
CA PRO A 372 -2.11 3.95 -22.84
C PRO A 372 -2.13 2.81 -21.81
N ILE A 373 -1.18 2.76 -20.87
CA ILE A 373 -1.10 1.72 -19.85
C ILE A 373 -2.30 1.79 -18.90
N LEU A 374 -2.82 3.00 -18.63
CA LEU A 374 -4.00 3.18 -17.79
C LEU A 374 -5.20 2.39 -18.33
N TYR A 375 -5.45 2.46 -19.63
CA TYR A 375 -6.60 1.79 -20.26
C TYR A 375 -6.46 0.26 -20.24
N ILE A 376 -5.24 -0.26 -20.34
CA ILE A 376 -4.99 -1.71 -20.26
C ILE A 376 -5.31 -2.22 -18.85
N ILE A 377 -4.75 -1.56 -17.81
CA ILE A 377 -4.98 -1.95 -16.41
C ILE A 377 -6.44 -1.74 -16.00
N TRP A 378 -7.05 -0.65 -16.48
CA TRP A 378 -8.47 -0.40 -16.31
C TRP A 378 -9.31 -1.57 -16.86
N MET A 379 -9.10 -1.98 -18.12
CA MET A 379 -9.85 -3.10 -18.71
C MET A 379 -9.61 -4.43 -17.97
N MET A 380 -8.39 -4.65 -17.45
CA MET A 380 -8.10 -5.80 -16.58
C MET A 380 -8.95 -5.77 -15.30
N GLN A 381 -8.97 -4.63 -14.60
CA GLN A 381 -9.73 -4.47 -13.36
C GLN A 381 -11.25 -4.58 -13.61
N LEU A 382 -11.75 -4.05 -14.73
CA LEU A 382 -13.16 -4.17 -15.11
C LEU A 382 -13.55 -5.65 -15.35
N GLY A 383 -12.74 -6.39 -16.11
CA GLY A 383 -12.97 -7.82 -16.35
C GLY A 383 -12.94 -8.64 -15.06
N LEU A 384 -11.99 -8.32 -14.17
CA LEU A 384 -11.86 -8.94 -12.86
C LEU A 384 -13.09 -8.70 -11.96
N ASN A 385 -13.54 -7.44 -11.85
CA ASN A 385 -14.66 -7.08 -10.98
C ASN A 385 -16.00 -7.63 -11.52
N THR A 386 -16.13 -7.70 -12.85
CA THR A 386 -17.27 -8.35 -13.51
C THR A 386 -17.33 -9.83 -13.17
N ALA A 387 -16.20 -10.53 -13.29
CA ALA A 387 -16.12 -11.94 -12.92
C ALA A 387 -16.41 -12.14 -11.43
N ALA A 388 -15.97 -11.23 -10.55
CA ALA A 388 -16.22 -11.29 -9.09
C ALA A 388 -17.69 -11.07 -8.69
N ALA A 389 -18.54 -10.56 -9.57
CA ALA A 389 -19.95 -10.29 -9.29
C ALA A 389 -20.77 -11.56 -8.99
N PHE A 390 -20.23 -12.75 -9.23
CA PHE A 390 -20.86 -14.03 -8.87
C PHE A 390 -21.10 -14.19 -7.36
N THR A 391 -20.40 -13.46 -6.50
CA THR A 391 -20.64 -13.46 -5.05
C THR A 391 -22.05 -13.01 -4.67
N ASN A 392 -22.70 -12.21 -5.52
CA ASN A 392 -24.12 -11.88 -5.38
C ASN A 392 -25.05 -13.09 -5.57
N LEU A 393 -24.62 -14.10 -6.34
CA LEU A 393 -25.36 -15.34 -6.59
C LEU A 393 -25.43 -16.23 -5.35
N PHE A 394 -24.34 -16.29 -4.58
CA PHE A 394 -24.24 -17.10 -3.36
C PHE A 394 -25.35 -16.80 -2.35
N ARG A 395 -25.69 -15.51 -2.20
CA ARG A 395 -26.76 -15.04 -1.31
C ARG A 395 -28.16 -15.45 -1.78
N ARG A 396 -28.34 -15.68 -3.08
CA ARG A 396 -29.61 -16.18 -3.64
C ARG A 396 -29.75 -17.69 -3.50
N TRP A 397 -28.63 -18.43 -3.52
CA TRP A 397 -28.63 -19.88 -3.31
C TRP A 397 -28.86 -20.24 -1.83
N SER A 398 -28.50 -19.35 -0.91
CA SER A 398 -28.59 -19.56 0.54
C SER A 398 -29.98 -19.36 1.15
N LYS A 399 -31.07 -19.55 0.40
CA LYS A 399 -32.45 -19.38 0.89
C LYS A 399 -32.90 -20.42 1.95
N LEU A 400 -32.03 -21.35 2.36
CA LEU A 400 -32.27 -22.17 3.56
C LEU A 400 -31.40 -21.66 4.71
N LEU A 401 -32.03 -21.55 5.89
CA LEU A 401 -31.53 -21.15 7.21
C LEU A 401 -30.02 -21.33 7.49
N ALA A 402 -29.50 -20.53 8.44
CA ALA A 402 -28.22 -20.54 9.17
C ALA A 402 -27.13 -21.57 8.77
N THR A 403 -27.46 -22.85 8.64
CA THR A 403 -26.61 -23.89 8.04
C THR A 403 -26.06 -23.51 6.66
N THR A 404 -26.80 -22.81 5.79
CA THR A 404 -26.30 -22.43 4.45
C THR A 404 -25.37 -21.22 4.45
N LEU A 405 -25.48 -20.31 5.43
CA LEU A 405 -24.54 -19.19 5.62
C LEU A 405 -23.18 -19.72 6.08
N LEU A 406 -23.17 -20.70 6.99
CA LEU A 406 -21.96 -21.41 7.43
C LEU A 406 -21.23 -22.10 6.27
N LEU A 407 -21.96 -22.70 5.32
CA LEU A 407 -21.34 -23.27 4.11
C LEU A 407 -20.79 -22.22 3.14
N SER A 408 -21.21 -20.96 3.22
CA SER A 408 -20.69 -19.90 2.35
C SER A 408 -19.36 -19.31 2.83
N ALA A 409 -19.03 -19.45 4.12
CA ALA A 409 -17.82 -18.89 4.71
C ALA A 409 -16.49 -19.51 4.20
N PRO A 410 -16.35 -20.84 4.04
CA PRO A 410 -15.07 -21.45 3.65
C PRO A 410 -14.54 -20.98 2.28
N PRO A 411 -15.35 -20.84 1.22
CA PRO A 411 -14.89 -20.25 -0.05
C PRO A 411 -14.33 -18.83 0.08
N TYR A 412 -14.93 -17.98 0.92
CA TYR A 412 -14.42 -16.61 1.16
C TYR A 412 -13.11 -16.62 1.94
N VAL A 413 -12.99 -17.46 2.97
CA VAL A 413 -11.72 -17.62 3.72
C VAL A 413 -10.62 -18.15 2.81
N PHE A 414 -10.94 -19.10 1.93
CA PHE A 414 -10.02 -19.58 0.91
C PHE A 414 -9.56 -18.45 -0.02
N ALA A 415 -10.47 -17.60 -0.51
CA ALA A 415 -10.12 -16.42 -1.32
C ALA A 415 -9.14 -15.48 -0.59
N ALA A 416 -9.38 -15.19 0.69
CA ALA A 416 -8.50 -14.34 1.49
C ALA A 416 -7.08 -14.91 1.60
N ILE A 417 -6.96 -16.19 1.97
CA ILE A 417 -5.67 -16.88 2.09
C ILE A 417 -4.96 -16.92 0.72
N LEU A 418 -5.68 -17.28 -0.34
CA LEU A 418 -5.14 -17.37 -1.69
C LEU A 418 -4.61 -16.01 -2.18
N GLY A 419 -5.36 -14.93 -1.96
CA GLY A 419 -4.97 -13.57 -2.33
C GLY A 419 -3.67 -13.13 -1.66
N ILE A 420 -3.56 -13.37 -0.35
CA ILE A 420 -2.36 -13.01 0.43
C ILE A 420 -1.17 -13.88 0.00
N CYS A 421 -1.33 -15.20 -0.09
CA CYS A 421 -0.25 -16.11 -0.50
C CYS A 421 0.24 -15.84 -1.93
N ASN A 422 -0.68 -15.60 -2.87
CA ASN A 422 -0.34 -15.28 -4.24
C ASN A 422 0.42 -13.95 -4.33
N SER A 423 -0.05 -12.93 -3.60
CA SER A 423 0.61 -11.63 -3.59
C SER A 423 1.98 -11.67 -2.93
N PHE A 424 2.15 -12.47 -1.87
CA PHE A 424 3.44 -12.72 -1.24
C PHE A 424 4.43 -13.38 -2.20
N HIS A 425 3.96 -14.37 -2.96
CA HIS A 425 4.78 -15.00 -3.98
C HIS A 425 5.11 -14.03 -5.13
N SER A 426 4.18 -13.16 -5.53
CA SER A 426 4.38 -12.16 -6.58
C SER A 426 5.42 -11.12 -6.17
N ASP A 427 5.32 -10.63 -4.95
CA ASP A 427 6.26 -9.69 -4.33
C ASP A 427 7.67 -10.29 -4.22
N LYS A 428 7.79 -11.56 -3.84
CA LYS A 428 9.07 -12.27 -3.74
C LYS A 428 9.72 -12.55 -5.10
N THR A 429 8.91 -12.90 -6.12
CA THR A 429 9.41 -13.27 -7.46
C THR A 429 9.57 -12.09 -8.41
N ARG A 430 9.00 -10.93 -8.07
CA ARG A 430 8.96 -9.72 -8.93
C ARG A 430 8.32 -9.96 -10.30
N GLU A 431 7.42 -10.93 -10.37
CA GLU A 431 6.57 -11.22 -11.52
C GLU A 431 5.11 -11.03 -11.09
N ARG A 432 4.37 -10.24 -11.84
CA ARG A 432 2.94 -9.93 -11.66
C ARG A 432 2.09 -10.68 -12.66
N TYR A 433 2.58 -10.83 -13.90
CA TYR A 433 1.83 -11.48 -14.97
C TYR A 433 1.31 -12.88 -14.59
N LEU A 434 2.19 -13.79 -14.16
CA LEU A 434 1.79 -15.17 -13.85
C LEU A 434 0.77 -15.22 -12.72
N HIS A 435 0.94 -14.37 -11.71
CA HIS A 435 0.08 -14.27 -10.53
C HIS A 435 -1.27 -13.64 -10.82
N VAL A 436 -1.44 -13.00 -11.98
CA VAL A 436 -2.76 -12.58 -12.50
C VAL A 436 -3.39 -13.68 -13.35
N VAL A 437 -2.59 -14.42 -14.13
CA VAL A 437 -3.11 -15.38 -15.11
C VAL A 437 -3.60 -16.68 -14.47
N TRP A 438 -2.81 -17.29 -13.57
CA TRP A 438 -3.18 -18.60 -13.03
C TRP A 438 -4.48 -18.58 -12.19
N PRO A 439 -4.77 -17.56 -11.35
CA PRO A 439 -6.04 -17.53 -10.63
C PRO A 439 -7.21 -17.32 -11.59
N GLN A 440 -7.00 -16.59 -12.68
CA GLN A 440 -8.02 -16.34 -13.70
C GLN A 440 -8.39 -17.59 -14.50
N ILE A 441 -7.39 -18.43 -14.82
CA ILE A 441 -7.61 -19.73 -15.44
C ILE A 441 -8.38 -20.64 -14.47
N PHE A 442 -7.94 -20.70 -13.20
CA PHE A 442 -8.57 -21.54 -12.19
C PHE A 442 -10.03 -21.11 -11.92
N CYS A 443 -10.30 -19.80 -11.88
CA CYS A 443 -11.63 -19.22 -11.81
C CYS A 443 -12.50 -19.59 -13.02
N SER A 444 -11.95 -19.52 -14.23
CA SER A 444 -12.66 -19.88 -15.47
C SER A 444 -13.07 -21.35 -15.48
N ILE A 445 -12.21 -22.26 -15.01
CA ILE A 445 -12.54 -23.68 -14.83
C ILE A 445 -13.70 -23.83 -13.83
N GLY A 446 -13.69 -23.07 -12.74
CA GLY A 446 -14.80 -23.03 -11.77
C GLY A 446 -16.13 -22.63 -12.40
N PHE A 447 -16.16 -21.58 -13.23
CA PHE A 447 -17.38 -21.17 -13.94
C PHE A 447 -17.88 -22.25 -14.91
N ILE A 448 -16.98 -22.92 -15.64
CA ILE A 448 -17.34 -24.01 -16.56
C ILE A 448 -17.96 -25.19 -15.79
N ILE A 449 -17.35 -25.60 -14.68
CA ILE A 449 -17.89 -26.68 -13.83
C ILE A 449 -19.25 -26.29 -13.27
N SER A 450 -19.42 -25.05 -12.80
CA SER A 450 -20.70 -24.54 -12.30
C SER A 450 -21.80 -24.56 -13.36
N ALA A 451 -21.45 -24.32 -14.63
CA ALA A 451 -22.40 -24.32 -15.75
C ALA A 451 -22.83 -25.73 -16.19
N VAL A 452 -21.90 -26.70 -16.15
CA VAL A 452 -22.10 -28.06 -16.69
C VAL A 452 -22.56 -29.05 -15.62
N ALA A 453 -22.00 -28.98 -14.41
CA ALA A 453 -22.23 -29.96 -13.36
C ALA A 453 -23.48 -29.61 -12.53
N LEU A 454 -24.44 -30.54 -12.47
CA LEU A 454 -25.64 -30.41 -11.63
C LEU A 454 -25.49 -31.04 -10.24
N LYS A 455 -24.46 -31.86 -10.02
CA LYS A 455 -24.19 -32.50 -8.72
C LYS A 455 -23.78 -31.47 -7.68
N THR A 456 -24.37 -31.52 -6.48
CA THR A 456 -24.14 -30.56 -5.38
C THR A 456 -22.67 -30.47 -4.98
N ALA A 457 -21.97 -31.60 -4.86
CA ALA A 457 -20.55 -31.62 -4.52
C ALA A 457 -19.69 -30.88 -5.55
N ALA A 458 -19.94 -31.11 -6.85
CA ALA A 458 -19.20 -30.45 -7.92
C ALA A 458 -19.42 -28.93 -7.94
N ARG A 459 -20.65 -28.47 -7.67
CA ARG A 459 -20.97 -27.05 -7.58
C ARG A 459 -20.40 -26.38 -6.33
N TYR A 460 -20.29 -27.12 -5.23
CA TYR A 460 -19.62 -26.60 -4.05
C TYR A 460 -18.11 -26.45 -4.31
N THR A 461 -17.44 -27.46 -4.85
CA THR A 461 -16.02 -27.36 -5.22
C THR A 461 -15.77 -26.27 -6.26
N SER A 462 -16.66 -26.10 -7.24
CA SER A 462 -16.51 -25.05 -8.26
C SER A 462 -16.53 -23.66 -7.65
N THR A 463 -17.18 -23.45 -6.50
CA THR A 463 -17.19 -22.14 -5.85
C THR A 463 -15.85 -21.73 -5.25
N PHE A 464 -15.06 -22.68 -4.72
CA PHE A 464 -13.67 -22.41 -4.31
C PHE A 464 -12.83 -22.00 -5.52
N MET A 465 -13.04 -22.66 -6.66
CA MET A 465 -12.35 -22.33 -7.90
C MET A 465 -12.77 -20.94 -8.39
N MET A 466 -14.06 -20.60 -8.41
CA MET A 466 -14.55 -19.27 -8.77
C MET A 466 -13.98 -18.18 -7.84
N MET A 467 -13.87 -18.46 -6.54
CA MET A 467 -13.29 -17.57 -5.53
C MET A 467 -11.80 -17.27 -5.74
N SER A 468 -11.09 -18.05 -6.56
CA SER A 468 -9.70 -17.75 -6.89
C SER A 468 -9.51 -16.43 -7.65
N ILE A 469 -10.58 -15.84 -8.20
CA ILE A 469 -10.59 -14.49 -8.79
C ILE A 469 -9.96 -13.44 -7.88
N TYR A 470 -10.16 -13.57 -6.56
CA TYR A 470 -9.62 -12.66 -5.55
C TYR A 470 -8.10 -12.76 -5.40
N GLY A 471 -7.50 -13.82 -5.93
CA GLY A 471 -6.05 -14.01 -6.05
C GLY A 471 -5.35 -12.92 -6.87
N SER A 472 -6.05 -12.33 -7.84
CA SER A 472 -5.46 -11.41 -8.83
C SER A 472 -5.59 -9.94 -8.44
N PHE A 473 -6.50 -9.56 -7.54
CA PHE A 473 -6.81 -8.16 -7.21
C PHE A 473 -5.60 -7.37 -6.71
N GLY A 474 -4.88 -7.89 -5.69
CA GLY A 474 -3.72 -7.19 -5.14
C GLY A 474 -2.57 -7.06 -6.12
N CYS A 475 -2.40 -8.05 -7.01
CA CYS A 475 -1.37 -8.00 -8.06
C CYS A 475 -1.69 -6.92 -9.10
N ILE A 476 -2.94 -6.85 -9.60
CA ILE A 476 -3.36 -5.85 -10.61
C ILE A 476 -3.26 -4.43 -10.06
N LEU A 477 -3.75 -4.21 -8.83
CA LEU A 477 -3.73 -2.88 -8.22
C LEU A 477 -2.34 -2.45 -7.76
N SER A 478 -1.46 -3.38 -7.40
CA SER A 478 -0.04 -3.05 -7.25
C SER A 478 0.54 -2.62 -8.61
N TRP A 479 0.16 -3.28 -9.71
CA TRP A 479 0.63 -2.97 -11.06
C TRP A 479 0.26 -1.56 -11.53
N VAL A 480 -0.81 -0.96 -11.00
CA VAL A 480 -1.16 0.47 -11.24
C VAL A 480 -0.01 1.37 -10.82
N SER A 481 0.42 1.29 -9.56
CA SER A 481 1.51 2.14 -9.05
C SER A 481 2.87 1.82 -9.67
N THR A 482 3.14 0.56 -10.01
CA THR A 482 4.43 0.18 -10.59
C THR A 482 4.52 0.47 -12.08
N SER A 483 3.38 0.64 -12.78
CA SER A 483 3.35 1.02 -14.20
C SER A 483 3.13 2.51 -14.41
N LEU A 484 2.48 3.20 -13.47
CA LEU A 484 2.22 4.64 -13.50
C LEU A 484 2.81 5.29 -12.24
N PRO A 485 4.15 5.21 -12.02
CA PRO A 485 4.75 5.59 -10.75
C PRO A 485 4.71 7.11 -10.50
N ARG A 486 4.78 7.95 -11.54
CA ARG A 486 4.93 9.41 -11.38
C ARG A 486 4.15 10.23 -12.40
N PRO A 487 3.81 11.49 -12.05
CA PRO A 487 3.87 12.13 -10.72
C PRO A 487 2.89 11.52 -9.69
N SER A 488 3.00 11.87 -8.39
CA SER A 488 2.09 11.39 -7.33
C SER A 488 0.62 11.64 -7.68
N ALA A 489 0.32 12.83 -8.21
CA ALA A 489 -1.01 13.20 -8.71
C ALA A 489 -1.51 12.30 -9.86
N LYS A 490 -0.62 11.83 -10.75
CA LYS A 490 -0.97 10.87 -11.82
C LYS A 490 -1.30 9.50 -11.22
N ARG A 491 -0.50 9.06 -10.25
CA ARG A 491 -0.70 7.79 -9.53
C ARG A 491 -2.02 7.78 -8.74
N ALA A 492 -2.31 8.84 -7.99
CA ALA A 492 -3.57 9.03 -7.27
C ALA A 492 -4.78 9.03 -8.23
N GLY A 493 -4.68 9.77 -9.34
CA GLY A 493 -5.69 9.79 -10.39
C GLY A 493 -5.90 8.43 -11.05
N ALA A 494 -4.82 7.69 -11.34
CA ALA A 494 -4.89 6.35 -11.93
C ALA A 494 -5.58 5.35 -11.01
N TYR A 495 -5.25 5.33 -9.70
CA TYR A 495 -5.97 4.49 -8.73
C TYR A 495 -7.46 4.81 -8.68
N ALA A 496 -7.80 6.10 -8.67
CA ALA A 496 -9.19 6.53 -8.63
C ALA A 496 -9.96 6.12 -9.89
N VAL A 497 -9.39 6.31 -11.09
CA VAL A 497 -10.02 5.95 -12.36
C VAL A 497 -10.20 4.44 -12.49
N VAL A 498 -9.14 3.67 -12.22
CA VAL A 498 -9.17 2.20 -12.29
C VAL A 498 -10.20 1.63 -11.31
N ASN A 499 -10.25 2.15 -10.08
CA ASN A 499 -11.22 1.67 -9.10
C ASN A 499 -12.66 2.12 -9.42
N ALA A 500 -12.86 3.40 -9.76
CA ALA A 500 -14.19 3.95 -10.04
C ALA A 500 -14.84 3.21 -11.20
N ASP A 501 -14.13 3.08 -12.31
CA ASP A 501 -14.74 2.48 -13.47
C ASP A 501 -14.95 0.97 -13.29
N SER A 502 -14.04 0.28 -12.61
CA SER A 502 -14.25 -1.15 -12.33
C SER A 502 -15.53 -1.41 -11.52
N ASN A 503 -16.01 -0.44 -10.74
CA ASN A 503 -17.27 -0.56 -10.00
C ASN A 503 -18.51 -0.42 -10.89
N PHE A 504 -18.41 0.05 -12.15
CA PHE A 504 -19.52 -0.06 -13.11
C PHE A 504 -19.91 -1.51 -13.35
N ALA A 505 -18.97 -2.46 -13.22
CA ALA A 505 -19.24 -3.89 -13.29
C ALA A 505 -20.39 -4.30 -12.35
N SER A 506 -20.44 -3.76 -11.13
CA SER A 506 -21.47 -4.07 -10.15
C SER A 506 -22.88 -3.66 -10.60
N ILE A 507 -22.99 -2.60 -11.43
CA ILE A 507 -24.28 -2.12 -11.93
C ILE A 507 -24.84 -3.09 -12.96
N TYR A 508 -24.06 -3.45 -13.99
CA TYR A 508 -24.57 -4.30 -15.07
C TYR A 508 -24.50 -5.80 -14.76
N ALA A 509 -23.53 -6.26 -13.96
CA ALA A 509 -23.40 -7.68 -13.63
C ALA A 509 -24.56 -8.20 -12.78
N SER A 510 -25.31 -7.31 -12.11
CA SER A 510 -26.55 -7.66 -11.43
C SER A 510 -27.63 -8.23 -12.37
N TYR A 511 -27.57 -7.89 -13.67
CA TYR A 511 -28.48 -8.39 -14.71
C TYR A 511 -28.02 -9.70 -15.34
N PHE A 512 -26.78 -10.15 -15.12
CA PHE A 512 -26.28 -11.41 -15.69
C PHE A 512 -26.97 -12.64 -15.11
N TYR A 513 -27.64 -12.50 -13.95
CA TYR A 513 -28.24 -13.61 -13.21
C TYR A 513 -29.77 -13.51 -13.12
N PRO A 514 -30.52 -13.65 -14.24
CA PRO A 514 -31.97 -13.73 -14.21
C PRO A 514 -32.42 -15.01 -13.51
N ALA A 515 -33.50 -14.92 -12.73
CA ALA A 515 -34.02 -16.05 -11.95
C ALA A 515 -34.46 -17.23 -12.84
N GLU A 516 -34.93 -16.93 -14.05
CA GLU A 516 -35.40 -17.90 -15.06
C GLU A 516 -34.31 -18.87 -15.54
N GLN A 517 -33.04 -18.48 -15.42
CA GLN A 517 -31.91 -19.32 -15.84
C GLN A 517 -31.30 -20.14 -14.69
N GLY A 518 -31.88 -20.04 -13.50
CA GLY A 518 -31.55 -20.95 -12.41
C GLY A 518 -31.93 -22.39 -12.78
N PRO A 519 -31.14 -23.42 -12.40
CA PRO A 519 -29.98 -23.36 -11.52
C PRO A 519 -28.64 -23.26 -12.24
N ARG A 520 -28.57 -23.35 -13.58
CA ARG A 520 -27.30 -23.39 -14.34
C ARG A 520 -26.68 -22.01 -14.57
N TYR A 521 -27.49 -20.95 -14.67
CA TYR A 521 -27.05 -19.58 -14.97
C TYR A 521 -26.06 -19.53 -16.14
N TRP A 522 -26.39 -20.20 -17.24
CA TRP A 522 -25.48 -20.44 -18.37
C TRP A 522 -24.90 -19.15 -18.93
N GLN A 523 -25.75 -18.15 -19.21
CA GLN A 523 -25.31 -16.88 -19.80
C GLN A 523 -24.31 -16.14 -18.89
N ALA A 524 -24.57 -16.14 -17.58
CA ALA A 524 -23.69 -15.50 -16.61
C ALA A 524 -22.32 -16.16 -16.52
N ASN A 525 -22.28 -17.50 -16.46
CA ASN A 525 -21.04 -18.25 -16.37
C ASN A 525 -20.21 -18.09 -17.65
N VAL A 526 -20.83 -18.09 -18.83
CA VAL A 526 -20.14 -17.84 -20.11
C VAL A 526 -19.61 -16.41 -20.17
N ALA A 527 -20.41 -15.41 -19.76
CA ALA A 527 -19.97 -14.02 -19.71
C ALA A 527 -18.75 -13.85 -18.78
N ASN A 528 -18.78 -14.43 -17.58
CA ASN A 528 -17.67 -14.35 -16.63
C ASN A 528 -16.40 -15.02 -17.16
N VAL A 529 -16.51 -16.15 -17.85
CA VAL A 529 -15.35 -16.78 -18.52
C VAL A 529 -14.81 -15.84 -19.61
N ALA A 530 -15.67 -15.21 -20.41
CA ALA A 530 -15.23 -14.28 -21.44
C ALA A 530 -14.50 -13.07 -20.85
N PHE A 531 -15.01 -12.47 -19.77
CA PHE A 531 -14.35 -11.35 -19.07
C PHE A 531 -13.04 -11.77 -18.39
N SER A 532 -12.99 -12.97 -17.80
CA SER A 532 -11.76 -13.56 -17.24
C SER A 532 -10.70 -13.76 -18.32
N MET A 533 -11.07 -14.31 -19.49
CA MET A 533 -10.17 -14.49 -20.62
C MET A 533 -9.72 -13.15 -21.23
N ALA A 534 -10.61 -12.15 -21.28
CA ALA A 534 -10.25 -10.80 -21.70
C ALA A 534 -9.23 -10.17 -20.73
N CYS A 535 -9.38 -10.37 -19.42
CA CYS A 535 -8.40 -9.95 -18.42
C CYS A 535 -7.03 -10.62 -18.63
N ILE A 536 -6.98 -11.93 -18.95
CA ILE A 536 -5.73 -12.62 -19.29
C ILE A 536 -5.10 -12.01 -20.55
N GLY A 537 -5.91 -11.75 -21.59
CA GLY A 537 -5.44 -11.13 -22.83
C GLY A 537 -4.84 -9.74 -22.60
N MET A 538 -5.48 -8.92 -21.76
CA MET A 538 -4.98 -7.60 -21.40
C MET A 538 -3.73 -7.68 -20.50
N ALA A 539 -3.65 -8.65 -19.59
CA ALA A 539 -2.43 -8.89 -18.80
C ALA A 539 -1.24 -9.28 -19.68
N LEU A 540 -1.48 -10.10 -20.72
CA LEU A 540 -0.47 -10.46 -21.71
C LEU A 540 -0.03 -9.24 -22.54
N LEU A 541 -0.99 -8.42 -22.98
CA LEU A 541 -0.70 -7.17 -23.68
C LEU A 541 0.15 -6.23 -22.81
N LEU A 542 -0.23 -6.05 -21.54
CA LEU A 542 0.51 -5.23 -20.59
C LEU A 542 1.94 -5.73 -20.43
N ARG A 543 2.14 -7.04 -20.24
CA ARG A 543 3.46 -7.65 -20.16
C ARG A 543 4.30 -7.32 -21.41
N PHE A 544 3.75 -7.45 -22.61
CA PHE A 544 4.50 -7.12 -23.84
C PHE A 544 4.83 -5.63 -23.94
N VAL A 545 3.92 -4.75 -23.55
CA VAL A 545 4.14 -3.29 -23.54
C VAL A 545 5.25 -2.94 -22.55
N LEU A 546 5.19 -3.45 -21.31
CA LEU A 546 6.19 -3.18 -20.27
C LEU A 546 7.55 -3.81 -20.62
N GLN A 547 7.58 -5.01 -21.18
CA GLN A 547 8.82 -5.60 -21.71
C GLN A 547 9.44 -4.77 -22.82
N ARG A 548 8.61 -4.19 -23.70
CA ARG A 548 9.10 -3.28 -24.74
C ARG A 548 9.65 -2.00 -24.15
N CYS A 549 9.00 -1.42 -23.13
CA CYS A 549 9.49 -0.25 -22.42
C CYS A 549 10.84 -0.53 -21.74
N ASN A 550 10.96 -1.64 -21.01
CA ASN A 550 12.23 -2.06 -20.39
C ASN A 550 13.34 -2.19 -21.44
N ARG A 551 13.10 -2.90 -22.57
CA ARG A 551 14.10 -3.02 -23.64
C ARG A 551 14.51 -1.69 -24.27
N LEU A 552 13.60 -0.70 -24.31
CA LEU A 552 13.94 0.63 -24.84
C LEU A 552 14.78 1.42 -23.84
N LEU A 553 14.51 1.29 -22.54
CA LEU A 553 15.31 1.89 -21.47
C LEU A 553 16.70 1.26 -21.41
N ASP A 554 16.79 -0.08 -21.45
CA ASP A 554 18.06 -0.81 -21.47
C ASP A 554 18.94 -0.38 -22.66
N ARG A 555 18.34 -0.27 -23.86
CA ARG A 555 19.05 0.22 -25.06
C ARG A 555 19.51 1.67 -24.94
N ALA A 556 18.69 2.54 -24.36
CA ALA A 556 19.04 3.94 -24.15
C ALA A 556 20.13 4.08 -23.08
N ALA A 557 20.16 3.22 -22.06
CA ALA A 557 21.21 3.15 -21.05
C ALA A 557 22.53 2.60 -21.62
N GLU A 558 22.47 1.69 -22.60
CA GLU A 558 23.64 1.19 -23.34
C GLU A 558 24.18 2.19 -24.38
N SER A 559 23.40 3.23 -24.73
CA SER A 559 23.86 4.28 -25.65
C SER A 559 24.94 5.15 -24.99
N ALA A 560 25.92 5.61 -25.76
CA ALA A 560 26.98 6.48 -25.25
C ALA A 560 26.49 7.91 -24.91
N ASP A 561 25.26 8.25 -25.28
CA ASP A 561 24.67 9.57 -25.08
C ASP A 561 23.73 9.55 -23.85
N PRO A 562 24.14 10.12 -22.70
CA PRO A 562 23.31 10.16 -21.50
C PRO A 562 21.99 10.91 -21.70
N THR A 563 21.90 11.79 -22.71
CA THR A 563 20.67 12.53 -23.03
C THR A 563 19.59 11.64 -23.65
N GLU A 564 19.94 10.53 -24.31
CA GLU A 564 18.97 9.61 -24.92
C GLU A 564 18.17 8.85 -23.84
N ALA A 565 18.86 8.39 -22.79
CA ALA A 565 18.24 7.74 -21.64
C ALA A 565 17.25 8.68 -20.92
N GLU A 566 17.62 9.96 -20.73
CA GLU A 566 16.73 10.96 -20.14
C GLU A 566 15.53 11.31 -21.04
N GLN A 567 15.70 11.37 -22.36
CA GLN A 567 14.60 11.61 -23.30
C GLN A 567 13.59 10.46 -23.32
N VAL A 568 14.07 9.20 -23.32
CA VAL A 568 13.18 8.03 -23.25
C VAL A 568 12.48 7.98 -21.89
N ALA A 569 13.20 8.23 -20.79
CA ALA A 569 12.65 8.21 -19.44
C ALA A 569 11.62 9.34 -19.23
N SER A 570 11.88 10.56 -19.71
CA SER A 570 10.96 11.70 -19.60
C SER A 570 9.67 11.49 -20.39
N LYS A 571 9.71 10.80 -21.54
CA LYS A 571 8.51 10.42 -22.31
C LYS A 571 7.52 9.61 -21.47
N TRP A 572 8.04 8.73 -20.61
CA TRP A 572 7.24 7.88 -19.72
C TRP A 572 7.16 8.42 -18.29
N GLN A 573 7.74 9.60 -18.03
CA GLN A 573 7.74 10.29 -16.73
C GLN A 573 8.42 9.46 -15.62
N ILE A 574 9.43 8.67 -15.97
CA ILE A 574 10.17 7.78 -15.06
C ILE A 574 11.64 8.17 -14.97
N SER A 575 12.38 7.55 -14.05
CA SER A 575 13.84 7.66 -14.00
C SER A 575 14.49 6.80 -15.10
N PRO A 576 15.65 7.18 -15.66
CA PRO A 576 16.40 6.34 -16.60
C PRO A 576 16.71 4.94 -16.07
N ASP A 577 16.96 4.82 -14.76
CA ASP A 577 17.29 3.57 -14.09
C ASP A 577 16.04 2.77 -13.63
N TYR A 578 14.84 3.18 -14.06
CA TYR A 578 13.60 2.56 -13.64
C TYR A 578 13.31 1.28 -14.44
N SER A 579 13.17 0.15 -13.75
CA SER A 579 12.70 -1.10 -14.35
C SER A 579 11.23 -1.38 -14.00
N TYR A 580 10.42 -1.62 -15.03
CA TYR A 580 9.03 -2.04 -14.87
C TYR A 580 8.94 -3.50 -14.43
N THR A 581 8.06 -3.78 -13.46
CA THR A 581 7.70 -5.13 -13.05
C THR A 581 6.78 -5.77 -14.10
N LEU A 582 7.07 -7.03 -14.48
CA LEU A 582 6.43 -7.71 -15.61
C LEU A 582 5.23 -8.58 -15.27
#